data_AF-A0A7J2LT05-F1
#
_entry.id   AF-A0A7J2LT05-F1
#
_cell.length_a   1.000
_cell.length_b   1.000
_cell.length_c   1.000
_cell.angle_alpha   90.00
_cell.angle_beta   90.00
_cell.angle_gamma   90.00
#
_symmetry.space_group_name_H-M   'P 1'
#
loop_
_entity.id
_entity.type
_entity.pdbx_description
1 polymer ?
#
loop_
_entity_poly.entity_id
_entity_poly.type
_entity_poly.pdbx_seq_one_letter_code
_entity_poly.pdbx_strand_id
1 'polypeptide(L)'
;MRYVIDSYAWLEYFMGTAAGKKVKEIIDSIAYEKLTPTICVAEIYAKVLRVEGSEKAELERAFIKSRSALIPLTEEIAIEAAKIDVEMKRKIPGWGMADSIV
;
A
#
# COMPACT_ATOMS: atom_id res chain seq x y z
N MET A 1 0.93 -16.50 8.64
CA MET A 1 1.90 -15.48 8.17
C MET A 1 1.17 -14.15 8.08
N ARG A 2 1.85 -13.03 8.33
CA ARG A 2 1.30 -11.68 8.22
C ARG A 2 2.08 -10.89 7.17
N TYR A 3 1.38 -10.11 6.36
CA TYR A 3 1.96 -9.28 5.30
C TYR A 3 1.47 -7.84 5.43
N VAL A 4 2.38 -6.89 5.26
CA VAL A 4 2.07 -5.49 4.96
C VAL A 4 2.07 -5.35 3.44
N ILE A 5 0.97 -4.85 2.88
CA ILE A 5 0.79 -4.71 1.44
C ILE A 5 0.92 -3.23 1.09
N ASP A 6 1.96 -2.90 0.33
CA ASP A 6 2.24 -1.54 -0.13
C ASP A 6 1.36 -1.16 -1.35
N SER A 7 1.44 0.11 -1.77
CA SER A 7 0.68 0.61 -2.91
C SER A 7 1.09 -0.06 -4.22
N TYR A 8 2.37 -0.39 -4.39
CA TYR A 8 2.89 -1.07 -5.57
C TYR A 8 2.28 -2.46 -5.74
N ALA A 9 2.30 -3.31 -4.70
CA ALA A 9 1.74 -4.66 -4.74
C ALA A 9 0.24 -4.66 -5.05
N TRP A 10 -0.53 -3.73 -4.49
CA TRP A 10 -1.95 -3.57 -4.82
C TRP A 10 -2.15 -3.20 -6.29
N LEU A 11 -1.38 -2.26 -6.82
CA LEU A 11 -1.49 -1.84 -8.22
C LEU A 11 -1.12 -2.99 -9.17
N GLU A 12 -0.05 -3.73 -8.90
CA GLU A 12 0.32 -4.91 -9.68
C GLU A 12 -0.77 -6.00 -9.63
N TYR A 13 -1.40 -6.19 -8.46
CA TYR A 13 -2.55 -7.09 -8.31
C TYR A 13 -3.73 -6.66 -9.19
N PHE A 14 -4.14 -5.37 -9.16
CA PHE A 14 -5.25 -4.86 -9.95
C PHE A 14 -4.97 -4.88 -11.45
N MET A 15 -3.73 -4.60 -11.84
CA MET A 15 -3.27 -4.64 -13.23
C MET A 15 -3.08 -6.07 -13.76
N GLY A 16 -3.10 -7.10 -12.90
CA GLY A 16 -2.94 -8.50 -13.29
C GLY A 16 -1.57 -8.82 -13.90
N THR A 17 -0.52 -8.09 -13.49
CA THR A 17 0.83 -8.24 -14.04
C THR A 17 1.47 -9.57 -13.61
N ALA A 18 2.67 -9.87 -14.15
CA ALA A 18 3.44 -11.01 -13.71
C ALA A 18 3.83 -10.93 -12.21
N ALA A 19 4.16 -9.75 -11.69
CA ALA A 19 4.39 -9.54 -10.27
C ALA A 19 3.08 -9.67 -9.48
N GLY A 20 1.98 -9.12 -10.01
CA GLY A 20 0.64 -9.21 -9.45
C GLY A 20 0.14 -10.63 -9.23
N LYS A 21 0.55 -11.60 -10.05
CA LYS A 21 0.24 -13.03 -9.84
C LYS A 21 0.77 -13.55 -8.51
N LYS A 22 1.98 -13.15 -8.10
CA LYS A 22 2.55 -13.52 -6.79
C LYS A 22 1.78 -12.83 -5.65
N VAL A 23 1.45 -11.55 -5.83
CA VAL A 23 0.67 -10.81 -4.83
C VAL A 23 -0.74 -11.41 -4.68
N LYS A 24 -1.33 -11.91 -5.77
CA LYS A 24 -2.64 -12.57 -5.77
C LYS A 24 -2.68 -13.80 -4.87
N GLU A 25 -1.64 -14.63 -4.86
CA GLU A 25 -1.52 -15.77 -3.95
C GLU A 25 -1.57 -15.33 -2.48
N ILE A 26 -1.07 -14.15 -2.16
CA ILE A 26 -1.10 -13.57 -0.80
C ILE A 26 -2.47 -12.97 -0.48
N ILE A 27 -3.00 -12.12 -1.37
CA ILE A 27 -4.24 -11.36 -1.17
C ILE A 27 -5.46 -12.30 -1.11
N ASP A 28 -5.51 -13.33 -1.94
CA ASP A 28 -6.64 -14.26 -2.01
C ASP A 28 -6.59 -15.35 -0.94
N SER A 29 -5.43 -15.56 -0.32
CA SER A 29 -5.28 -16.54 0.74
C SER A 29 -6.08 -16.16 1.99
N ILE A 30 -6.85 -17.12 2.49
CA ILE A 30 -7.54 -17.04 3.79
C ILE A 30 -6.59 -17.36 4.96
N ALA A 31 -5.44 -17.98 4.69
CA ALA A 31 -4.49 -18.38 5.73
C ALA A 31 -3.54 -17.25 6.14
N TYR A 32 -3.52 -16.16 5.39
CA TYR A 32 -2.63 -15.02 5.64
C TYR A 32 -3.40 -13.83 6.17
N GLU A 33 -2.77 -13.16 7.13
CA GLU A 33 -3.20 -11.85 7.59
C GLU A 33 -2.60 -10.78 6.68
N LYS A 34 -3.42 -9.83 6.22
CA LYS A 34 -3.02 -8.77 5.29
C LYS A 34 -3.34 -7.44 5.91
N LEU A 35 -2.33 -6.59 6.01
CA LEU A 35 -2.42 -5.25 6.55
C LEU A 35 -2.10 -4.25 5.44
N THR A 36 -2.89 -3.21 5.27
CA THR A 36 -2.61 -2.13 4.32
C THR A 36 -2.55 -0.80 5.07
N PRO A 37 -1.40 -0.11 5.12
CA PRO A 37 -1.31 1.23 5.69
C PRO A 37 -2.24 2.22 4.98
N THR A 38 -2.85 3.12 5.73
CA THR A 38 -3.79 4.10 5.13
C THR A 38 -3.13 5.03 4.12
N ILE A 39 -1.82 5.26 4.22
CA ILE A 39 -1.07 6.03 3.22
C ILE A 39 -1.09 5.34 1.85
N CYS A 40 -0.95 4.02 1.79
CA CYS A 40 -1.02 3.27 0.53
C CYS A 40 -2.39 3.38 -0.11
N VAL A 41 -3.47 3.38 0.69
CA VAL A 41 -4.84 3.61 0.19
C VAL A 41 -4.93 4.99 -0.47
N ALA A 42 -4.34 6.02 0.12
CA ALA A 42 -4.33 7.36 -0.46
C ALA A 42 -3.57 7.41 -1.80
N GLU A 43 -2.40 6.76 -1.89
CA GLU A 43 -1.61 6.68 -3.13
C GLU A 43 -2.35 5.96 -4.25
N ILE A 44 -2.94 4.79 -3.94
CA ILE A 44 -3.74 4.01 -4.90
C ILE A 44 -4.94 4.84 -5.35
N TYR A 45 -5.71 5.38 -4.41
CA TYR A 45 -6.90 6.18 -4.72
C TYR A 45 -6.57 7.38 -5.60
N ALA A 46 -5.51 8.13 -5.28
CA ALA A 46 -5.09 9.27 -6.08
C ALA A 46 -4.65 8.86 -7.50
N LYS A 47 -3.92 7.75 -7.63
CA LYS A 47 -3.49 7.24 -8.94
C LYS A 47 -4.69 6.81 -9.79
N VAL A 48 -5.60 6.02 -9.22
CA VAL A 48 -6.78 5.49 -9.91
C VAL A 48 -7.75 6.61 -10.25
N LEU A 49 -8.00 7.54 -9.32
CA LEU A 49 -8.83 8.73 -9.58
C LEU A 49 -8.33 9.52 -10.78
N ARG A 50 -7.01 9.70 -10.90
CA ARG A 50 -6.39 10.45 -12.00
C ARG A 50 -6.47 9.74 -13.34
N VAL A 51 -6.40 8.40 -13.37
CA VAL A 51 -6.25 7.62 -14.60
C VAL A 51 -7.56 6.97 -15.06
N GLU A 52 -8.40 6.56 -14.11
CA GLU A 52 -9.60 5.73 -14.35
C GLU A 52 -10.89 6.35 -13.78
N GLY A 53 -10.78 7.39 -12.93
CA GLY A 53 -11.92 8.12 -12.39
C GLY A 53 -12.39 7.65 -11.00
N SER A 54 -13.35 8.38 -10.44
CA SER A 54 -13.78 8.23 -9.04
C SER A 54 -14.51 6.91 -8.76
N GLU A 55 -15.34 6.44 -9.68
CA GLU A 55 -16.07 5.17 -9.53
C GLU A 55 -15.12 3.99 -9.34
N LYS A 56 -14.08 3.92 -10.18
CA LYS A 56 -13.05 2.89 -10.09
C LYS A 56 -12.24 3.01 -8.81
N ALA A 57 -11.87 4.23 -8.42
CA ALA A 57 -11.10 4.48 -7.19
C ALA A 57 -11.87 4.01 -5.93
N GLU A 58 -13.18 4.27 -5.86
CA GLU A 58 -14.02 3.79 -4.77
C GLU A 58 -14.18 2.26 -4.75
N LEU A 59 -14.33 1.63 -5.93
CA LEU A 59 -14.40 0.18 -6.04
C LEU A 59 -13.12 -0.49 -5.54
N GLU A 60 -11.95 0.01 -5.92
CA GLU A 60 -10.67 -0.52 -5.47
C GLU A 60 -10.43 -0.28 -3.98
N ARG A 61 -10.75 0.91 -3.46
CA ARG A 61 -10.70 1.21 -2.02
C ARG A 61 -11.56 0.24 -1.21
N ALA A 62 -12.79 -0.02 -1.66
CA ALA A 62 -13.68 -0.97 -1.03
C ALA A 62 -13.12 -2.41 -1.07
N PHE A 63 -12.53 -2.81 -2.20
CA PHE A 63 -11.89 -4.11 -2.35
C PHE A 63 -10.71 -4.29 -1.39
N ILE A 64 -9.79 -3.31 -1.31
CA ILE A 64 -8.66 -3.32 -0.37
C ILE A 64 -9.14 -3.54 1.06
N LYS A 65 -10.17 -2.78 1.48
CA LYS A 65 -10.76 -2.90 2.82
C LYS A 65 -11.39 -4.28 3.09
N SER A 66 -11.94 -4.93 2.06
CA SER A 66 -12.51 -6.27 2.18
C SER A 66 -11.46 -7.38 2.30
N ARG A 67 -10.23 -7.14 1.80
CA ARG A 67 -9.17 -8.14 1.72
C ARG A 67 -8.08 -7.96 2.78
N SER A 68 -7.96 -6.77 3.35
CA SER A 68 -6.92 -6.41 4.32
C SER A 68 -7.46 -5.52 5.43
N ALA A 69 -6.87 -5.62 6.62
CA ALA A 69 -7.11 -4.66 7.69
C ALA A 69 -6.36 -3.36 7.36
N LEU A 70 -7.07 -2.24 7.44
CA LEU A 70 -6.46 -0.92 7.24
C LEU A 70 -5.76 -0.49 8.53
N ILE A 71 -4.48 -0.15 8.44
CA ILE A 71 -3.67 0.32 9.57
C ILE A 71 -3.53 1.85 9.47
N PRO A 72 -4.15 2.62 10.39
CA PRO A 72 -4.03 4.07 10.40
C PRO A 72 -2.59 4.53 10.65
N LEU A 73 -2.20 5.63 10.01
CA LEU A 73 -0.99 6.36 10.38
C LEU A 73 -1.21 7.06 11.73
N THR A 74 -0.60 6.55 12.79
CA THR A 74 -0.61 7.17 14.12
C THR A 74 0.57 8.11 14.30
N GLU A 75 0.56 8.91 15.37
CA GLU A 75 1.69 9.78 15.72
C GLU A 75 2.98 8.97 15.90
N GLU A 76 2.90 7.83 16.58
CA GLU A 76 4.07 6.97 16.82
C GLU A 76 4.67 6.45 15.51
N ILE A 77 3.82 5.97 14.59
CA ILE A 77 4.27 5.51 13.27
C ILE A 77 4.88 6.68 12.48
N ALA A 78 4.27 7.87 12.53
CA ALA A 78 4.78 9.05 11.84
C ALA A 78 6.17 9.49 12.34
N ILE A 79 6.41 9.44 13.64
CA ILE A 79 7.72 9.79 14.23
C ILE A 79 8.78 8.75 13.87
N GLU A 80 8.47 7.46 13.91
CA GLU A 80 9.42 6.43 13.47
C GLU A 80 9.72 6.52 11.97
N ALA A 81 8.70 6.76 11.14
CA ALA A 81 8.87 6.99 9.70
C ALA A 81 9.79 8.19 9.44
N ALA A 82 9.66 9.29 10.19
CA ALA A 82 10.53 10.45 10.02
C ALA A 82 12.02 10.14 10.34
N LYS A 83 12.28 9.29 11.34
CA LYS A 83 13.66 8.84 11.65
C LYS A 83 14.22 7.99 10.51
N ILE A 84 13.42 7.06 9.99
CA ILE A 84 13.77 6.21 8.84
C ILE A 84 14.03 7.06 7.60
N ASP A 85 13.18 8.03 7.30
CA ASP A 85 13.31 8.92 6.13
C ASP A 85 14.67 9.66 6.11
N VAL A 86 15.09 10.21 7.25
CA VAL A 86 16.38 10.91 7.38
C VAL A 86 17.55 9.96 7.13
N GLU A 87 17.47 8.73 7.62
CA GLU A 87 18.50 7.72 7.38
C GLU A 87 18.53 7.30 5.91
N MET A 88 17.36 7.02 5.33
CA MET A 88 17.23 6.46 3.99
C MET A 88 17.56 7.46 2.90
N LYS A 89 17.22 8.74 3.05
CA LYS A 89 17.60 9.80 2.09
C LYS A 89 19.12 10.00 1.96
N ARG A 90 19.90 9.62 2.97
CA ARG A 90 21.37 9.62 2.89
C ARG A 90 21.92 8.46 2.07
N LYS A 91 21.15 7.37 1.96
CA LYS A 91 21.55 6.12 1.31
C LYS A 91 20.98 6.00 -0.10
N ILE A 92 19.75 6.45 -0.31
CA ILE A 92 18.99 6.24 -1.53
C ILE A 92 18.50 7.60 -2.06
N PRO A 93 19.07 8.09 -3.18
CA PRO A 93 18.57 9.27 -3.85
C PRO A 93 17.11 9.10 -4.25
N GLY A 94 16.28 10.09 -3.91
CA GLY A 94 14.86 10.07 -4.26
C GLY A 94 13.96 9.27 -3.31
N TRP A 95 14.46 8.84 -2.14
CA TRP A 95 13.65 8.17 -1.12
C TRP A 95 12.45 9.03 -0.68
N GLY A 96 11.25 8.44 -0.72
CA GLY A 96 9.99 9.10 -0.37
C GLY A 96 9.65 8.96 1.12
N MET A 97 8.99 9.99 1.66
CA MET A 97 8.46 9.92 3.04
C MET A 97 7.42 8.79 3.17
N ALA A 98 6.60 8.55 2.14
CA ALA A 98 5.59 7.49 2.13
C ALA A 98 6.24 6.09 2.26
N ASP A 99 7.38 5.87 1.60
CA ASP A 99 8.15 4.62 1.70
C ASP A 99 8.72 4.40 3.10
N SER A 100 8.86 5.45 3.91
CA SER A 100 9.31 5.34 5.30
C SER A 100 8.19 4.95 6.27
N ILE A 101 6.93 5.10 5.84
CA ILE A 101 5.74 4.79 6.64
C ILE A 101 5.37 3.30 6.54
N VAL A 102 5.77 2.64 5.46
CA VAL A 102 5.35 1.27 5.06
C VAL A 102 6.47 0.28 5.31
#